data_AF-A0A521MRG7-F1
#
_entry.id   AF-A0A521MRG7-F1
#
_cell.length_a   1.000
_cell.length_b   1.000
_cell.length_c   1.000
_cell.angle_alpha   90.00
_cell.angle_beta   90.00
_cell.angle_gamma   90.00
#
_symmetry.space_group_name_H-M   'P 1'
#
loop_
_entity.id
_entity.type
_entity.pdbx_description
1 polymer ?
#
loop_
_entity_poly.entity_id
_entity_poly.type
_entity_poly.pdbx_seq_one_letter_code
_entity_poly.pdbx_strand_id
1 'polypeptide(L)'
;MAELRTVRESSPDDDEHDPEGPTLSSEWSRIRGLELAAARRLEATDAALARVAAGTYGLCLTCGLPIPVGRLEIRPAATHCVNCA
;
A
#
# COMPACT_ATOMS: atom_id res chain seq x y z
N MET A 1 39.16 23.83 19.66
CA MET A 1 38.97 22.38 19.90
C MET A 1 37.91 22.08 20.98
N ALA A 2 36.95 22.98 21.21
CA ALA A 2 35.77 22.74 22.04
C ALA A 2 34.45 22.82 21.24
N GLU A 3 34.45 23.55 20.11
CA GLU A 3 33.30 23.70 19.20
C GLU A 3 33.01 22.50 18.29
N LEU A 4 33.91 21.52 18.20
CA LEU A 4 33.66 20.29 17.43
C LEU A 4 32.79 19.29 18.19
N ARG A 5 32.55 19.49 19.49
CA ARG A 5 31.68 18.64 20.30
C ARG A 5 30.20 19.03 20.15
N THR A 6 29.91 20.32 19.99
CA THR A 6 28.56 20.87 19.87
C THR A 6 27.88 20.56 18.53
N VAL A 7 28.63 20.26 17.46
CA VAL A 7 28.04 19.83 16.17
C VAL A 7 27.55 18.38 16.23
N ARG A 8 28.17 17.53 17.06
CA ARG A 8 27.73 16.15 17.26
C ARG A 8 26.50 16.06 18.17
N GLU A 9 26.30 17.05 19.03
CA GLU A 9 25.09 17.19 19.87
C GLU A 9 23.87 17.73 19.09
N SER A 10 24.06 18.26 17.86
CA SER A 10 22.96 18.56 16.93
C SER A 10 22.65 17.43 15.96
N SER A 11 23.27 16.25 16.14
CA SER A 11 22.76 15.02 15.53
C SER A 11 21.47 14.66 16.28
N PRO A 12 20.33 14.45 15.61
CA PRO A 12 19.09 14.08 16.26
C PRO A 12 19.16 12.60 16.67
N ASP A 13 20.02 12.29 17.65
CA ASP A 13 20.25 10.95 18.20
C ASP A 13 20.10 10.96 19.73
N ASP A 14 19.25 11.82 20.31
CA ASP A 14 19.08 11.92 21.77
C ASP A 14 17.63 12.12 22.25
N ASP A 15 16.69 11.47 21.55
CA ASP A 15 15.37 11.06 22.10
C ASP A 15 15.26 9.51 22.12
N GLU A 16 16.38 8.80 21.89
CA GLU A 16 16.42 7.39 21.51
C GLU A 16 17.02 6.50 22.61
N HIS A 17 16.37 6.40 23.76
CA HIS A 17 16.49 5.22 24.63
C HIS A 17 15.15 4.92 25.32
N ASP A 18 14.07 4.86 24.54
CA ASP A 18 12.93 4.01 24.91
C ASP A 18 13.26 2.58 24.43
N PRO A 19 13.75 1.68 25.30
CA PRO A 19 14.02 0.29 24.89
C PRO A 19 12.75 -0.44 24.47
N GLU A 20 11.57 0.08 24.82
CA GLU A 20 10.27 -0.44 24.40
C GLU A 20 9.76 0.24 23.11
N GLY A 21 10.49 1.23 22.59
CA GLY A 21 10.15 1.98 21.39
C GLY A 21 10.39 1.18 20.10
N PRO A 22 9.62 1.44 19.02
CA PRO A 22 9.84 0.78 17.74
C PRO A 22 11.19 1.18 17.14
N THR A 23 11.92 0.22 16.59
CA THR A 23 13.21 0.51 15.94
C THR A 23 13.00 1.36 14.70
N LEU A 24 13.96 2.23 14.36
CA LEU A 24 13.94 2.97 13.09
C LEU A 24 13.71 2.05 11.88
N SER A 25 14.34 0.87 11.86
CA SER A 25 14.15 -0.12 10.79
C SER A 25 12.70 -0.61 10.65
N SER A 26 11.98 -0.74 11.76
CA SER A 26 10.57 -1.14 11.78
C SER A 26 9.65 -0.02 11.27
N GLU A 27 9.90 1.22 11.69
CA GLU A 27 9.15 2.40 11.23
C GLU A 27 9.35 2.63 9.72
N TRP A 28 10.59 2.51 9.24
CA TRP A 28 10.88 2.56 7.80
C TRP A 28 10.15 1.46 7.03
N SER A 29 10.18 0.22 7.53
CA SER A 29 9.49 -0.91 6.88
C SER A 29 7.99 -0.69 6.81
N ARG A 30 7.40 -0.12 7.87
CA ARG A 30 5.97 0.22 7.94
C ARG A 30 5.60 1.29 6.91
N ILE A 31 6.33 2.41 6.86
CA ILE A 31 6.07 3.49 5.90
C ILE A 31 6.18 2.97 4.46
N ARG A 32 7.26 2.24 4.14
CA ARG A 32 7.45 1.65 2.81
C ARG A 32 6.35 0.65 2.45
N GLY A 33 5.87 -0.13 3.42
CA GLY A 33 4.74 -1.04 3.23
C GLY A 33 3.45 -0.30 2.85
N LEU A 34 3.16 0.83 3.50
CA LEU A 34 1.99 1.66 3.19
C LEU A 34 2.09 2.30 1.81
N GLU A 35 3.25 2.85 1.45
CA GLU A 35 3.51 3.42 0.12
C GLU A 35 3.28 2.39 -0.99
N LEU A 36 3.88 1.21 -0.84
CA LEU A 36 3.72 0.13 -1.81
C LEU A 36 2.28 -0.37 -1.90
N ALA A 37 1.55 -0.42 -0.78
CA ALA A 37 0.14 -0.80 -0.76
C ALA A 37 -0.74 0.25 -1.46
N ALA A 38 -0.44 1.54 -1.28
CA ALA A 38 -1.14 2.62 -1.95
C ALA A 38 -0.90 2.59 -3.47
N ALA A 39 0.35 2.42 -3.91
CA ALA A 39 0.70 2.30 -5.33
C ALA A 39 -0.06 1.15 -6.01
N ARG A 40 -0.05 -0.05 -5.40
CA ARG A 40 -0.80 -1.20 -5.94
C ARG A 40 -2.31 -0.97 -6.00
N ARG A 41 -2.89 -0.22 -5.05
CA ARG A 41 -4.33 0.12 -5.08
C ARG A 41 -4.65 1.09 -6.20
N LEU A 42 -3.76 2.05 -6.46
CA LEU A 42 -3.91 2.98 -7.58
C LEU A 42 -3.87 2.23 -8.92
N GLU A 43 -2.85 1.39 -9.14
CA GLU A 43 -2.74 0.55 -10.34
C GLU A 43 -3.96 -0.33 -10.55
N ALA A 44 -4.48 -0.95 -9.48
CA ALA A 44 -5.67 -1.79 -9.56
C ALA A 44 -6.93 -0.98 -9.93
N THR A 45 -7.01 0.28 -9.47
CA THR A 45 -8.11 1.20 -9.79
C THR A 45 -8.03 1.64 -11.25
N ASP A 46 -6.84 2.01 -11.72
CA ASP A 46 -6.61 2.39 -13.12
C ASP A 46 -6.95 1.23 -14.07
N ALA A 47 -6.53 0.01 -13.72
CA ALA A 47 -6.89 -1.19 -14.49
C ALA A 47 -8.40 -1.46 -14.49
N ALA A 48 -9.11 -1.15 -13.40
CA ALA A 48 -10.56 -1.28 -13.35
C ALA A 48 -11.26 -0.24 -14.25
N LEU A 49 -10.80 1.02 -14.23
CA LEU A 49 -11.28 2.07 -15.13
C LEU A 49 -11.03 1.73 -16.60
N ALA A 50 -9.86 1.14 -16.93
CA ALA A 50 -9.58 0.65 -18.27
C ALA A 50 -10.57 -0.43 -18.72
N ARG A 51 -10.95 -1.36 -17.83
CA ARG A 51 -11.99 -2.36 -18.13
C ARG A 51 -13.38 -1.74 -18.31
N VAL A 52 -13.70 -0.67 -17.58
CA VAL A 52 -14.96 0.09 -17.79
C VAL A 52 -14.95 0.69 -19.19
N ALA A 53 -13.87 1.37 -19.58
CA ALA A 53 -13.73 1.96 -20.91
C ALA A 53 -13.79 0.91 -22.03
N ALA A 54 -13.24 -0.29 -21.78
CA ALA A 54 -13.30 -1.41 -22.71
C ALA A 54 -14.65 -2.17 -22.72
N GLY A 55 -15.60 -1.83 -21.83
CA GLY A 55 -16.88 -2.54 -21.70
C GLY A 55 -16.78 -3.94 -21.10
N THR A 56 -15.65 -4.28 -20.46
CA THR A 56 -15.38 -5.61 -19.85
C THR A 56 -15.39 -5.58 -18.33
N TYR A 57 -15.72 -4.42 -17.72
CA TYR A 57 -15.83 -4.30 -16.28
C TYR A 57 -16.89 -5.26 -15.70
N GLY A 58 -16.55 -5.89 -14.58
CA GLY A 58 -17.41 -6.86 -13.93
C GLY A 58 -17.32 -8.27 -14.50
N LEU A 59 -16.41 -8.56 -15.44
CA LEU A 59 -16.13 -9.93 -15.89
C LEU A 59 -14.88 -10.49 -15.19
N CYS A 60 -14.95 -11.75 -14.77
CA CYS A 60 -13.84 -12.47 -14.15
C CYS A 60 -12.72 -12.69 -15.18
N LEU A 61 -11.48 -12.32 -14.84
CA LEU A 61 -10.33 -12.49 -15.73
C LEU A 61 -9.97 -13.96 -16.00
N THR A 62 -10.37 -14.88 -15.11
CA THR A 62 -10.07 -16.31 -15.24
C THR A 62 -11.11 -17.06 -16.07
N CYS A 63 -12.39 -16.88 -15.77
CA CYS A 63 -13.47 -17.70 -16.36
C CYS A 63 -14.43 -16.91 -17.26
N GLY A 64 -14.28 -15.58 -17.36
CA GLY A 64 -15.15 -14.72 -18.16
C GLY A 64 -16.56 -14.51 -17.60
N LEU A 65 -16.94 -15.21 -16.52
CA LEU A 65 -18.26 -15.06 -15.90
C LEU A 65 -18.37 -13.74 -15.11
N PRO A 66 -19.60 -13.22 -14.91
CA PRO A 66 -19.81 -12.02 -14.11
C PRO A 66 -19.29 -12.14 -12.67
N ILE A 67 -18.65 -11.09 -12.19
CA ILE A 67 -18.28 -10.89 -10.80
C ILE A 67 -19.54 -10.44 -10.04
N PRO A 68 -19.90 -11.05 -8.90
CA PRO A 68 -21.08 -10.65 -8.14
C PRO A 68 -21.05 -9.18 -7.77
N VAL A 69 -22.19 -8.49 -7.94
CA VAL A 69 -22.31 -7.04 -7.70
C VAL A 69 -21.86 -6.67 -6.28
N GLY A 70 -22.29 -7.42 -5.25
CA GLY A 70 -21.86 -7.16 -3.87
C GLY A 70 -20.34 -7.23 -3.65
N ARG A 71 -19.59 -8.00 -4.46
CA ARG A 71 -18.12 -7.99 -4.42
C ARG A 71 -17.56 -6.70 -5.03
N LEU A 72 -18.16 -6.22 -6.12
CA LEU A 72 -17.76 -4.97 -6.77
C LEU A 72 -18.15 -3.73 -5.93
N GLU A 73 -19.24 -3.78 -5.18
CA GLU A 73 -19.64 -2.72 -4.25
C GLU A 73 -18.63 -2.55 -3.11
N ILE A 74 -18.12 -3.66 -2.56
CA ILE A 74 -17.10 -3.64 -1.50
C ILE A 74 -15.70 -3.37 -2.08
N ARG A 75 -15.39 -3.96 -3.25
CA ARG A 75 -14.08 -3.86 -3.90
C ARG A 75 -14.24 -3.65 -5.40
N PRO A 76 -14.38 -2.39 -5.86
CA PRO A 76 -14.59 -2.07 -7.27
C PRO A 76 -13.46 -2.55 -8.19
N ALA A 77 -12.23 -2.60 -7.66
CA ALA A 77 -11.07 -3.09 -8.41
C ALA A 77 -10.96 -4.63 -8.48
N ALA A 78 -11.96 -5.40 -8.02
CA ALA A 78 -11.92 -6.87 -8.07
C ALA A 78 -11.82 -7.37 -9.52
N THR A 79 -11.00 -8.40 -9.73
CA THR A 79 -10.73 -9.01 -11.04
C THR A 79 -11.28 -10.43 -11.18
N HIS A 80 -11.72 -11.06 -10.08
CA HIS A 80 -12.15 -12.45 -10.05
C HIS A 80 -13.51 -12.61 -9.36
N CYS A 81 -14.30 -13.55 -9.86
CA CYS A 81 -15.54 -13.98 -9.20
C CYS A 81 -15.23 -14.80 -7.93
N VAL A 82 -16.26 -15.11 -7.14
CA VAL A 82 -16.11 -15.83 -5.86
C VAL A 82 -15.47 -17.21 -6.04
N ASN A 83 -15.73 -17.90 -7.16
CA ASN A 83 -15.20 -19.24 -7.41
C ASN A 83 -13.74 -19.25 -7.90
N CYS A 84 -13.22 -18.11 -8.40
CA CYS A 84 -11.88 -18.01 -8.97
C CYS A 84 -10.91 -17.20 -8.10
N ALA A 85 -11.38 -16.61 -7.00
CA ALA A 85 -10.58 -15.87 -6.04
C ALA A 85 -10.07 -16.80 -4.93
#